data_AF-A0A2P2IKC2-F1
#
_entry.id   AF-A0A2P2IKC2-F1
#
_cell.length_a   1.000
_cell.length_b   1.000
_cell.length_c   1.000
_cell.angle_alpha   90.00
_cell.angle_beta   90.00
_cell.angle_gamma   90.00
#
_symmetry.space_group_name_H-M   'P 1'
#
loop_
_entity.id
_entity.type
_entity.pdbx_description
1 polymer ?
#
loop_
_entity_poly.entity_id
_entity_poly.type
_entity_poly.pdbx_seq_one_letter_code
_entity_poly.pdbx_strand_id
1 'polypeptide(L)'
;MEASELSPEESEDVLFKEAWLTYFWRRAQTHGIEEDIAKDRLQFWINRSGHSPSSHDAVDVEQGLMELRKLGIEHRLWEASRKEIDQDA
;
A
#
# COMPACT_ATOMS: atom_id res chain seq x y z
N MET A 1 -17.76 -22.51 6.60
CA MET A 1 -16.30 -22.28 6.62
C MET A 1 -16.11 -21.15 7.61
N GLU A 2 -15.58 -21.47 8.79
CA GLU A 2 -15.45 -20.49 9.87
C GLU A 2 -14.42 -19.45 9.45
N ALA A 3 -14.84 -18.21 9.25
CA ALA A 3 -13.92 -17.09 9.16
C ALA A 3 -13.31 -16.96 10.56
N SER A 4 -12.07 -17.42 10.72
CA SER A 4 -11.31 -17.21 11.95
C SER A 4 -11.24 -15.71 12.18
N GLU A 5 -11.99 -15.21 13.16
CA GLU A 5 -11.91 -13.81 13.58
C GLU A 5 -10.46 -13.48 13.88
N LEU A 6 -9.97 -12.39 13.31
CA LEU A 6 -8.61 -11.92 13.57
C LEU A 6 -8.49 -11.51 15.03
N SER A 7 -7.36 -11.81 15.65
CA SER A 7 -7.04 -11.22 16.94
C SER A 7 -6.93 -9.69 16.83
N PRO A 8 -7.01 -8.96 17.95
CA PRO A 8 -6.82 -7.50 17.93
C PRO A 8 -5.46 -7.08 17.34
N GLU A 9 -4.40 -7.82 17.67
CA GLU A 9 -3.05 -7.56 17.15
C GLU A 9 -2.96 -7.78 15.64
N GLU A 10 -3.53 -8.89 15.13
CA GLU A 10 -3.60 -9.13 13.69
C GLU A 10 -4.45 -8.08 12.97
N SER A 11 -5.54 -7.64 13.58
CA SER A 11 -6.39 -6.58 13.02
C SER A 11 -5.64 -5.25 12.91
N GLU A 12 -4.90 -4.87 13.95
CA GLU A 12 -4.06 -3.65 13.93
C GLU A 12 -2.96 -3.73 12.87
N ASP A 13 -2.29 -4.88 12.75
CA ASP A 13 -1.26 -5.10 11.73
C ASP A 13 -1.83 -5.00 10.31
N VAL A 14 -3.02 -5.58 10.05
CA VAL A 14 -3.69 -5.45 8.76
C VAL A 14 -4.02 -3.99 8.45
N LEU A 15 -4.63 -3.25 9.38
CA LEU A 15 -4.96 -1.83 9.19
C LEU A 15 -3.72 -0.98 8.93
N PHE A 16 -2.62 -1.27 9.63
CA PHE A 16 -1.35 -0.60 9.41
C PHE A 16 -0.82 -0.86 8.00
N LYS A 17 -0.85 -2.11 7.53
CA LYS A 17 -0.41 -2.47 6.17
C LYS A 17 -1.31 -1.88 5.09
N GLU A 18 -2.62 -1.80 5.30
CA GLU A 18 -3.54 -1.11 4.38
C GLU A 18 -3.22 0.39 4.27
N ALA A 19 -2.98 1.05 5.40
CA ALA A 19 -2.58 2.45 5.43
C ALA A 19 -1.23 2.66 4.71
N TRP A 20 -0.28 1.76 4.92
CA TRP A 20 1.01 1.75 4.25
C TRP A 20 0.87 1.61 2.73
N LEU A 21 0.09 0.63 2.27
CA LEU A 21 -0.20 0.40 0.86
C LEU A 21 -0.86 1.63 0.23
N THR A 22 -1.87 2.19 0.89
CA THR A 22 -2.54 3.43 0.45
C THR A 22 -1.54 4.58 0.30
N TYR A 23 -0.65 4.76 1.27
CA TYR A 23 0.38 5.81 1.24
C TYR A 23 1.36 5.60 0.06
N PHE A 24 1.91 4.40 -0.09
CA PHE A 24 2.90 4.11 -1.13
C PHE A 24 2.30 4.26 -2.53
N TRP A 25 1.08 3.77 -2.76
CA TRP A 25 0.41 3.91 -4.05
C TRP A 25 0.03 5.35 -4.36
N ARG A 26 -0.41 6.12 -3.35
CA ARG A 26 -0.63 7.57 -3.53
C ARG A 26 0.65 8.29 -3.93
N ARG A 27 1.75 7.98 -3.26
CA ARG A 27 3.04 8.60 -3.56
C ARG A 27 3.54 8.19 -4.95
N ALA A 28 3.42 6.92 -5.31
CA ALA A 28 3.76 6.41 -6.64
C ALA A 28 2.97 7.14 -7.73
N GLN A 29 1.66 7.33 -7.53
CA GLN A 29 0.82 8.13 -8.43
C GLN A 29 1.33 9.58 -8.54
N THR A 30 1.64 10.26 -7.43
CA THR A 30 2.13 11.63 -7.44
C THR A 30 3.42 11.81 -8.24
N HIS A 31 4.36 10.85 -8.16
CA HIS A 31 5.62 10.90 -8.91
C HIS A 31 5.53 10.21 -10.30
N GLY A 32 4.34 9.83 -10.78
CA GLY A 32 4.16 9.18 -12.08
C GLY A 32 4.81 7.78 -12.19
N ILE A 33 5.01 7.09 -11.07
CA ILE A 33 5.59 5.75 -11.02
C ILE A 33 4.47 4.72 -11.18
N GLU A 34 4.54 3.92 -12.25
CA GLU A 34 3.50 2.92 -12.59
C GLU A 34 2.09 3.53 -12.55
N GLU A 35 1.89 4.70 -13.17
CA GLU A 35 0.72 5.58 -12.97
C GLU A 35 -0.64 4.87 -13.05
N ASP A 36 -0.85 4.04 -14.07
CA ASP A 36 -2.09 3.27 -14.25
C ASP A 36 -2.31 2.28 -13.10
N ILE A 37 -1.27 1.52 -12.74
CA ILE A 37 -1.30 0.54 -11.64
C ILE A 37 -1.50 1.26 -10.31
N ALA A 38 -0.77 2.35 -10.08
CA ALA A 38 -0.83 3.12 -8.85
C ALA A 38 -2.22 3.73 -8.64
N LYS A 39 -2.87 4.22 -9.71
CA LYS A 39 -4.24 4.72 -9.65
C LYS A 39 -5.24 3.62 -9.28
N ASP A 40 -5.15 2.46 -9.92
CA ASP A 40 -6.05 1.34 -9.66
C ASP A 40 -5.87 0.78 -8.24
N ARG A 41 -4.62 0.64 -7.79
CA ARG A 41 -4.30 0.16 -6.44
C ARG A 41 -4.69 1.17 -5.36
N LEU A 42 -4.45 2.45 -5.59
CA LEU A 42 -4.87 3.50 -4.66
C LEU A 42 -6.39 3.49 -4.46
N GLN A 43 -7.16 3.41 -5.55
CA GLN A 43 -8.62 3.30 -5.48
C GLN A 43 -9.06 2.04 -4.71
N PHE A 44 -8.44 0.90 -4.99
CA PHE A 44 -8.72 -0.37 -4.31
C PHE A 44 -8.57 -0.24 -2.78
N TRP A 45 -7.43 0.26 -2.31
CA TRP A 45 -7.16 0.38 -0.86
C TRP A 45 -8.00 1.46 -0.17
N ILE A 46 -8.27 2.59 -0.84
CA ILE A 46 -9.18 3.62 -0.31
C ILE A 46 -10.58 3.07 -0.09
N ASN A 47 -11.12 2.31 -1.05
CA ASN A 47 -12.46 1.74 -0.94
C ASN A 47 -12.61 0.70 0.16
N ARG A 48 -11.48 0.15 0.63
CA ARG A 48 -11.42 -0.81 1.73
C ARG A 48 -11.26 -0.17 3.10
N SER A 49 -10.64 1.01 3.13
CA SER A 49 -10.38 1.73 4.38
C SER A 49 -11.67 2.06 5.13
N GLY A 50 -11.70 1.79 6.44
CA GLY A 50 -12.82 2.16 7.33
C GLY A 50 -13.74 1.02 7.76
N HIS A 51 -13.45 -0.22 7.36
CA HIS A 51 -14.13 -1.42 7.86
C HIS A 51 -13.24 -2.22 8.82
N SER A 52 -13.86 -3.06 9.65
CA SER A 52 -13.13 -4.01 10.48
C SER A 52 -12.45 -5.07 9.59
N PRO A 53 -11.14 -5.33 9.77
CA PRO A 53 -10.43 -6.30 8.96
C PRO A 53 -10.99 -7.72 9.11
N SER A 54 -11.02 -8.42 7.99
CA SER A 54 -11.36 -9.83 7.85
C SER A 54 -10.11 -10.65 7.54
N SER A 55 -10.20 -11.97 7.70
CA SER A 55 -9.09 -12.88 7.36
C SER A 55 -8.70 -12.80 5.87
N HIS A 56 -9.60 -12.35 4.99
CA HIS A 56 -9.28 -12.11 3.59
C HIS A 56 -8.39 -10.88 3.41
N ASP A 57 -8.69 -9.80 4.14
CA ASP A 57 -7.91 -8.56 4.13
C ASP A 57 -6.46 -8.84 4.55
N ALA A 58 -6.25 -9.73 5.53
CA ALA A 58 -4.93 -10.20 5.94
C ALA A 58 -4.13 -10.85 4.79
N VAL A 59 -4.78 -11.60 3.91
CA VAL A 59 -4.12 -12.19 2.73
C VAL A 59 -3.82 -11.11 1.68
N ASP A 60 -4.75 -10.20 1.46
CA ASP A 60 -4.60 -9.20 0.42
C ASP A 60 -3.54 -8.15 0.75
N VAL A 61 -3.38 -7.78 2.03
CA VAL A 61 -2.28 -6.87 2.42
C VAL A 61 -0.92 -7.50 2.16
N GLU A 62 -0.75 -8.79 2.40
CA GLU A 62 0.49 -9.50 2.08
C GLU A 62 0.75 -9.51 0.57
N GLN A 63 -0.29 -9.75 -0.24
CA GLN A 63 -0.17 -9.69 -1.70
C GLN A 63 0.18 -8.28 -2.18
N GLY A 64 -0.44 -7.25 -1.61
CA GLY A 64 -0.15 -5.85 -1.93
C GLY A 64 1.30 -5.48 -1.61
N LEU A 65 1.82 -5.91 -0.46
CA LEU A 65 3.22 -5.68 -0.08
C LEU A 65 4.19 -6.42 -1.01
N MET A 66 3.85 -7.66 -1.41
CA MET A 66 4.63 -8.40 -2.40
C MET A 66 4.65 -7.71 -3.76
N GLU A 67 3.53 -7.12 -4.19
CA GLU A 67 3.44 -6.35 -5.44
C GLU A 67 4.32 -5.10 -5.39
N LEU A 68 4.27 -4.31 -4.30
CA LEU A 68 5.16 -3.16 -4.10
C LEU A 68 6.63 -3.57 -4.22
N ARG A 69 7.01 -4.68 -3.59
CA ARG A 69 8.38 -5.22 -3.64
C ARG A 69 8.76 -5.65 -5.05
N LYS A 70 7.87 -6.35 -5.76
CA LYS A 70 8.12 -6.84 -7.12
C LYS A 70 8.31 -5.71 -8.12
N LEU A 71 7.56 -4.63 -7.96
CA LEU A 71 7.66 -3.43 -8.81
C LEU A 71 8.76 -2.47 -8.37
N GLY A 72 9.43 -2.74 -7.25
CA GLY A 72 10.50 -1.90 -6.72
C GLY A 72 10.03 -0.49 -6.35
N ILE A 73 8.77 -0.34 -5.93
CA ILE A 73 8.13 0.97 -5.72
C ILE A 73 8.89 1.80 -4.67
N GLU A 74 9.30 1.18 -3.56
CA GLU A 74 10.04 1.86 -2.49
C GLU A 74 11.36 2.48 -2.98
N HIS A 75 12.12 1.71 -3.78
CA HIS A 75 13.38 2.17 -4.34
C HIS A 75 13.17 3.32 -5.32
N ARG A 76 12.20 3.19 -6.24
CA ARG A 76 11.88 4.24 -7.23
C ARG A 76 11.38 5.52 -6.57
N LEU A 77 10.58 5.40 -5.51
CA LEU A 77 10.14 6.54 -4.72
C LEU A 77 11.28 7.22 -3.99
N TRP A 78 12.23 6.44 -3.45
CA TRP A 78 13.43 6.99 -2.85
C TRP A 78 14.29 7.75 -3.87
N GLU A 79 14.48 7.20 -5.07
CA GLU A 79 15.20 7.88 -6.15
C GLU A 79 14.49 9.18 -6.60
N ALA A 80 13.16 9.15 -6.71
CA ALA A 80 12.37 10.35 -7.03
C ALA A 80 12.52 11.42 -5.94
N SER A 81 12.42 11.04 -4.67
CA SER A 81 12.57 11.95 -3.52
C SER A 81 13.95 12.59 -3.45
N ARG A 82 15.01 11.89 -3.86
CA ARG A 82 16.36 12.45 -3.91
C ARG A 82 16.53 13.49 -5.01
N LYS A 83 15.94 13.24 -6.19
CA LYS A 83 16.00 14.19 -7.30
C LYS A 83 15.31 15.51 -6.97
N GLU A 84 14.24 15.47 -6.17
CA GLU A 84 13.56 16.68 -5.70
C GLU A 84 14.47 17.52 -4.78
N ILE A 85 15.12 16.88 -3.80
CA ILE A 85 16.06 17.56 -2.90
C ILE A 85 17.23 18.19 -3.66
N ASP A 86 17.79 17.47 -4.64
CA ASP A 86 18.92 17.95 -5.45
C ASP A 86 18.50 19.09 -6.41
N GLN A 87 17.21 19.20 -6.76
CA GLN A 87 16.67 20.29 -7.60
C GLN A 87 16.34 21.56 -6.82
N ASP A 88 16.08 21.44 -5.51
CA ASP A 88 15.78 22.55 -4.59
C ASP A 88 17.05 23.16 -3.95
N ALA A 89 18.24 22.62 -4.23
CA ALA A 89 19.54 23.06 -3.69
C ALA A 89 20.32 23.98 -4.65
#